data_AF-J9FKE6-F1
#
_entry.id   AF-J9FKE6-F1
#
_cell.length_a   1.000
_cell.length_b   1.000
_cell.length_c   1.000
_cell.angle_alpha   90.00
_cell.angle_beta   90.00
_cell.angle_gamma   90.00
#
_symmetry.space_group_name_H-M   'P 1'
#
loop_
_entity.id
_entity.type
_entity.pdbx_description
1 polymer ?
#
loop_
_entity_poly.entity_id
_entity_poly.type
_entity_poly.pdbx_seq_one_letter_code
_entity_poly.pdbx_strand_id
1 'polypeptide(L)' 'PGKLPHVSDNAIDWERYIENRKSSVRCKVEHAFRIVKCQFGYKKTVYRGLKKNENRLYAMFACANLYVLATAGRKLSTT' A
#
# COMPACT_ATOMS: atom_id res chain seq x y z
N PRO A 1 22.53 -13.73 -15.37
CA PRO A 1 21.49 -14.38 -14.55
C PRO A 1 21.33 -15.87 -14.96
N GLY A 2 21.91 -16.78 -14.17
CA GLY A 2 21.87 -18.22 -14.45
C GLY A 2 20.49 -18.83 -14.24
N LYS A 3 20.21 -19.94 -14.94
CA LYS A 3 18.99 -20.72 -14.72
C LYS A 3 19.02 -21.33 -13.32
N LEU A 4 17.89 -21.28 -12.63
CA LEU A 4 17.71 -21.92 -11.32
C LEU A 4 17.88 -23.44 -11.44
N PRO A 5 18.45 -24.11 -10.43
CA PRO A 5 18.56 -25.56 -10.40
C PRO A 5 17.18 -26.22 -10.43
N HIS A 6 17.09 -27.38 -11.06
CA HIS A 6 15.85 -28.14 -11.19
C HIS A 6 15.46 -28.77 -9.84
N VAL A 7 14.58 -28.09 -9.10
CA VAL A 7 13.96 -28.59 -7.86
C VAL A 7 12.56 -29.12 -8.20
N SER A 8 12.06 -30.11 -7.46
CA SER A 8 10.75 -30.72 -7.71
C SER A 8 9.64 -29.68 -7.86
N ASP A 9 8.82 -29.79 -8.90
CA ASP A 9 7.86 -28.77 -9.35
C ASP A 9 6.90 -28.29 -8.24
N ASN A 10 6.55 -29.18 -7.30
CA ASN A 10 5.59 -28.89 -6.24
C ASN A 10 6.12 -27.86 -5.23
N ALA A 11 7.39 -27.95 -4.81
CA ALA A 11 7.96 -27.06 -3.80
C ALA A 11 8.20 -25.63 -4.35
N ILE A 12 8.67 -25.53 -5.60
CA ILE A 12 8.87 -24.25 -6.29
C ILE A 12 7.53 -23.51 -6.44
N ASP A 13 6.45 -24.22 -6.77
CA ASP A 13 5.16 -23.57 -7.01
C ASP A 13 4.53 -23.00 -5.73
N TRP A 14 4.68 -23.71 -4.59
CA TRP A 14 4.24 -23.20 -3.28
C TRP A 14 5.04 -21.95 -2.86
N GLU A 15 6.35 -21.94 -3.02
CA GLU A 15 7.18 -20.76 -2.71
C GLU A 15 6.82 -19.56 -3.60
N ARG A 16 6.65 -19.80 -4.91
CA ARG A 16 6.27 -18.77 -5.87
C ARG A 16 4.87 -18.22 -5.58
N TYR A 17 3.93 -19.08 -5.24
CA TYR A 17 2.58 -18.68 -4.84
C TYR A 17 2.62 -17.79 -3.59
N ILE A 18 3.34 -18.21 -2.55
CA ILE A 18 3.48 -17.45 -1.30
C ILE A 18 4.15 -16.08 -1.56
N GLU A 19 5.22 -16.03 -2.37
CA GLU A 19 5.91 -14.78 -2.68
C GLU A 19 5.05 -13.83 -3.52
N ASN A 20 4.29 -14.35 -4.49
CA ASN A 20 3.35 -13.55 -5.28
C ASN A 20 2.26 -12.92 -4.40
N ARG A 21 1.73 -13.67 -3.44
CA ARG A 21 0.75 -13.14 -2.48
C ARG A 21 1.36 -12.06 -1.60
N LYS A 22 2.58 -12.27 -1.10
CA LYS A 22 3.33 -11.25 -0.34
C LYS A 22 3.55 -9.98 -1.15
N SER A 23 4.04 -10.08 -2.38
CA SER A 23 4.32 -8.93 -3.24
C SER A 23 3.05 -8.18 -3.63
N SER A 24 1.94 -8.88 -3.89
CA SER A 24 0.63 -8.27 -4.17
C SER A 24 0.07 -7.46 -3.00
N VAL A 25 0.30 -7.91 -1.76
CA VAL A 25 -0.08 -7.12 -0.57
C VAL A 25 0.85 -5.92 -0.40
N ARG A 26 2.17 -6.11 -0.53
CA ARG A 26 3.16 -5.03 -0.42
C ARG A 26 2.89 -3.89 -1.39
N CYS A 27 2.61 -4.19 -2.66
CA CYS A 27 2.40 -3.14 -3.67
C CYS A 27 1.19 -2.24 -3.34
N LYS A 28 0.10 -2.80 -2.80
CA LYS A 28 -1.09 -2.02 -2.38
C LYS A 28 -0.77 -1.09 -1.22
N VAL A 29 -0.05 -1.60 -0.22
CA VAL A 29 0.32 -0.85 0.98
C VAL A 29 1.32 0.25 0.64
N GLU A 30 2.36 -0.07 -0.13
CA GLU A 30 3.36 0.90 -0.62
C GLU A 30 2.72 2.04 -1.40
N HIS A 31 1.72 1.76 -2.23
CA HIS A 31 1.01 2.78 -2.99
C HIS A 31 0.27 3.78 -2.07
N ALA A 32 -0.46 3.30 -1.08
CA ALA A 32 -1.15 4.18 -0.12
C ALA A 32 -0.14 5.04 0.67
N PHE A 33 0.96 4.44 1.13
CA PHE A 33 2.02 5.19 1.84
C PHE A 33 2.74 6.18 0.93
N ARG A 34 2.92 5.88 -0.35
CA ARG A 34 3.48 6.81 -1.33
C ARG A 34 2.62 8.06 -1.43
N ILE A 35 1.30 7.93 -1.54
CA ILE A 35 0.35 9.05 -1.57
C ILE A 35 0.49 9.90 -0.29
N VAL A 36 0.44 9.26 0.87
CA VAL A 36 0.53 9.98 2.15
C VAL A 36 1.87 10.72 2.32
N LYS A 37 2.98 10.10 1.95
CA LYS A 37 4.32 10.67 2.14
C LYS A 37 4.70 11.70 1.08
N CYS A 38 4.37 11.45 -0.19
CA CYS A 38 4.80 12.26 -1.33
C CYS A 38 3.75 13.29 -1.75
N GLN A 39 2.49 12.89 -1.91
CA GLN A 39 1.42 13.81 -2.34
C GLN A 39 0.95 14.69 -1.17
N PHE A 40 0.73 14.12 0.01
CA PHE A 40 0.33 14.89 1.21
C PHE A 40 1.51 15.36 2.07
N GLY A 41 2.75 14.99 1.72
CA GLY A 41 3.94 15.52 2.38
C GLY A 41 4.16 15.06 3.83
N TYR A 42 3.60 13.92 4.25
CA TYR A 42 3.80 13.39 5.59
C TYR A 42 5.24 12.87 5.78
N LYS A 43 6.15 13.77 6.15
CA LYS A 43 7.58 13.46 6.37
C LYS A 43 7.96 13.32 7.84
N LYS A 44 7.30 14.05 8.74
CA LYS A 44 7.58 14.08 10.18
C LYS A 44 6.29 14.17 11.00
N THR A 45 6.34 13.64 12.21
CA THR A 45 5.32 13.84 13.25
C THR A 45 5.42 15.27 13.77
N VAL A 46 4.33 16.02 13.74
CA VAL A 46 4.31 17.45 14.09
C VAL A 46 3.69 17.66 15.46
N TYR A 47 2.72 16.82 15.86
CA TYR A 47 1.98 17.03 17.10
C TYR A 47 2.66 16.36 18.29
N ARG A 48 2.55 16.99 19.47
CA ARG A 48 2.97 16.38 20.73
C ARG A 48 1.94 15.33 21.16
N GLY A 49 2.36 14.07 21.17
CA GLY A 49 1.56 12.91 21.58
C GLY A 49 1.16 11.97 20.45
N LEU A 50 1.16 10.66 20.73
CA LEU A 50 0.88 9.60 19.74
C LEU A 50 -0.54 9.73 19.18
N LYS A 51 -1.54 9.88 20.06
CA LYS A 51 -2.97 9.96 19.67
C LYS A 51 -3.27 11.05 18.64
N LYS A 52 -2.59 12.21 18.73
CA LYS A 52 -2.78 13.32 17.77
C LYS A 52 -2.16 13.00 16.40
N ASN A 53 -1.00 12.35 16.37
CA ASN A 53 -0.38 11.94 15.11
C ASN A 53 -1.12 10.77 14.47
N GLU A 54 -1.67 9.86 15.27
CA GLU A 54 -2.51 8.75 14.80
C GLU A 54 -3.77 9.27 14.11
N ASN A 55 -4.52 10.18 14.75
CA ASN A 55 -5.69 10.82 14.13
C ASN A 55 -5.33 11.56 12.84
N ARG A 56 -4.19 12.26 12.81
CA ARG A 56 -3.69 12.92 11.59
C ARG A 56 -3.47 11.89 10.49
N LEU A 57 -2.85 10.76 10.81
CA LEU A 57 -2.59 9.67 9.87
C LEU A 57 -3.89 9.07 9.32
N TYR A 58 -4.90 8.80 10.17
CA TYR A 58 -6.21 8.33 9.73
C TYR A 58 -6.88 9.31 8.77
N ALA A 59 -6.86 10.61 9.07
CA ALA A 59 -7.39 11.63 8.18
C ALA A 59 -6.68 11.62 6.81
N MET A 60 -5.35 11.51 6.79
CA MET A 60 -4.60 11.45 5.54
C MET A 60 -4.87 10.18 4.72
N PHE A 61 -5.10 9.04 5.37
CA PHE A 61 -5.50 7.82 4.65
C PHE A 61 -6.92 7.92 4.07
N ALA A 62 -7.85 8.55 4.78
CA ALA A 62 -9.17 8.85 4.23
C ALA A 62 -9.06 9.77 3.00
N CYS A 63 -8.26 10.83 3.08
CA CYS A 63 -7.97 11.70 1.94
C CYS A 63 -7.25 10.96 0.79
N ALA A 64 -6.38 10.00 1.09
CA ALA A 64 -5.69 9.21 0.07
C ALA A 64 -6.67 8.34 -0.71
N ASN A 65 -7.65 7.74 -0.03
CA ASN A 65 -8.72 6.97 -0.69
C ASN A 65 -9.56 7.87 -1.60
N LEU A 66 -9.91 9.09 -1.15
CA LEU A 66 -10.61 10.07 -1.98
C LEU A 66 -9.77 10.52 -3.19
N TYR A 67 -8.46 10.73 -3.00
CA TYR A 67 -7.54 11.08 -4.08
C TYR A 67 -7.46 9.98 -5.14
N VAL A 68 -7.36 8.70 -4.73
CA VAL A 68 -7.39 7.56 -5.65
C VAL A 68 -8.72 7.46 -6.38
N LEU A 69 -9.84 7.73 -5.71
CA LEU A 69 -11.16 7.74 -6.33
C LEU A 69 -11.28 8.83 -7.41
N ALA A 70 -10.86 10.05 -7.09
CA ALA A 70 -10.91 11.20 -7.98
C ALA A 70 -9.99 11.02 -9.20
N THR A 71 -8.77 10.52 -8.99
CA THR A 71 -7.81 10.25 -10.08
C THR A 71 -8.26 9.10 -10.99
N ALA A 72 -9.01 8.14 -10.45
CA ALA A 72 -9.60 7.06 -11.25
C ALA A 72 -10.87 7.47 -12.03
N GLY A 73 -11.30 8.74 -11.96
CA GLY A 73 -12.51 9.22 -12.62
C GLY A 73 -13.80 8.57 -12.10
N ARG A 74 -13.77 7.98 -10.90
CA ARG A 74 -14.90 7.26 -10.33
C ARG A 74 -15.78 8.22 -9.53
N LYS A 75 -17.10 8.12 -9.72
CA LYS A 75 -18.09 8.87 -8.93
C LYS A 75 -18.47 8.09 -7.67
N LEU A 76 -18.74 8.80 -6.58
CA LEU A 76 -19.38 8.20 -5.41
C LEU A 76 -20.81 7.83 -5.79
N SER A 77 -21.23 6.64 -5.39
CA SER A 77 -22.63 6.23 -5.53
C SER A 77 -23.46 7.09 -4.59
N THR A 78 -24.24 8.00 -5.16
CA THR A 78 -25.28 8.75 -4.45
C THR A 78 -26.52 7.86 -4.38
N THR A 79 -26.83 7.36 -3.18
CA THR A 79 -28.12 6.71 -2.88
C THR A 79 -29.14 7.77 -2.53
#